data_AF-A0A7S4IMR8-F1
#
_entry.id   AF-A0A7S4IMR8-F1
#
_cell.length_a   1.000
_cell.length_b   1.000
_cell.length_c   1.000
_cell.angle_alpha   90.00
_cell.angle_beta   90.00
_cell.angle_gamma   90.00
#
_symmetry.space_group_name_H-M   'P 1'
#
loop_
_entity.id
_entity.type
_entity.pdbx_description
1 polymer ?
#
loop_
_entity_poly.entity_id
_entity_poly.type
_entity_poly.pdbx_seq_one_letter_code
_entity_poly.pdbx_strand_id
1 'polypeptide(L)'
;MHRFRNQEKQWHGFTMFSELLFATPTSTKVLEKDGMEKRKLHGIIPNHISLYTSLTVLSLSDNKIRGEIPWEIGLLVNLENLHLDRNQLSGEIPRDIGLLVNL
;
A
#
# COMPACT_ATOMS: atom_id res chain seq x y z
N MET A 1 5.67 -37.95 -0.08
CA MET A 1 5.61 -36.68 -0.83
C MET A 1 4.16 -36.21 -0.88
N HIS A 2 3.96 -34.96 -0.49
CA HIS A 2 2.71 -34.19 -0.29
C HIS A 2 1.71 -34.30 -1.47
N ARG A 3 0.39 -34.09 -1.31
CA ARG A 3 -0.28 -32.90 -0.74
C ARG A 3 -1.73 -33.18 -0.30
N PHE A 4 -2.13 -32.53 0.79
CA PHE A 4 -3.52 -32.20 1.13
C PHE A 4 -3.72 -30.68 1.04
N ARG A 5 -4.89 -30.23 0.55
CA ARG A 5 -5.97 -29.57 1.35
C ARG A 5 -6.69 -28.38 0.66
N ASN A 6 -8.03 -28.46 0.76
CA ASN A 6 -9.13 -27.47 0.86
C ASN A 6 -9.16 -26.15 0.06
N GLN A 7 -10.14 -26.09 -0.86
CA GLN A 7 -11.42 -25.34 -0.75
C GLN A 7 -11.42 -24.04 0.09
N GLU A 8 -11.35 -22.88 -0.57
CA GLU A 8 -11.70 -21.57 0.00
C GLU A 8 -13.15 -21.21 -0.34
N LYS A 9 -13.94 -20.97 0.71
CA LYS A 9 -15.31 -20.48 0.66
C LYS A 9 -15.32 -18.95 0.55
N GLN A 10 -16.32 -18.47 -0.16
CA GLN A 10 -16.69 -17.08 -0.40
C GLN A 10 -16.71 -16.22 0.89
N TRP A 11 -16.20 -14.98 0.80
CA TRP A 11 -16.44 -13.94 1.79
C TRP A 11 -17.01 -12.70 1.11
N HIS A 12 -18.28 -12.40 1.40
CA HIS A 12 -18.93 -11.14 1.04
C HIS A 12 -18.49 -10.05 2.04
N GLY A 13 -17.77 -9.05 1.52
CA GLY A 13 -17.57 -7.69 2.03
C GLY A 13 -17.34 -7.49 3.54
N PHE A 14 -16.12 -7.12 3.96
CA PHE A 14 -15.91 -6.28 5.15
C PHE A 14 -14.55 -5.55 5.11
N THR A 15 -14.50 -4.52 5.95
CA THR A 15 -13.54 -3.45 6.27
C THR A 15 -12.03 -3.73 6.28
N MET A 16 -11.27 -2.62 6.18
CA MET A 16 -9.81 -2.50 6.28
C MET A 16 -9.15 -3.33 7.39
N PHE A 17 -7.87 -3.65 7.16
CA PHE A 17 -6.88 -4.35 8.00
C PHE A 17 -6.90 -5.88 7.96
N SER A 18 -6.27 -6.47 6.92
CA SER A 18 -5.52 -7.74 7.05
C SER A 18 -4.61 -8.12 5.86
N GLU A 19 -4.45 -7.32 4.81
CA GLU A 19 -3.56 -7.68 3.67
C GLU A 19 -2.08 -7.32 3.87
N LEU A 20 -1.53 -7.54 5.06
CA LEU A 20 -0.09 -7.41 5.30
C LEU A 20 0.52 -8.62 6.04
N LEU A 21 -0.13 -9.79 6.00
CA LEU A 21 0.47 -11.02 6.55
C LEU A 21 0.54 -12.25 5.63
N PHE A 22 0.12 -12.17 4.36
CA PHE A 22 0.26 -13.33 3.45
C PHE A 22 0.75 -12.94 2.06
N ALA A 23 1.95 -12.39 1.95
CA ALA A 23 2.71 -12.45 0.70
C ALA A 23 3.89 -13.39 0.90
N THR A 24 3.71 -14.68 0.59
CA THR A 24 4.86 -15.58 0.41
C THR A 24 5.43 -15.39 -1.01
N PRO A 25 6.75 -15.48 -1.18
CA PRO A 25 7.43 -15.11 -2.42
C PRO A 25 7.47 -16.32 -3.37
N THR A 26 6.34 -16.78 -3.94
CA THR A 26 6.37 -17.73 -5.07
C THR A 26 5.00 -17.97 -5.71
N SER A 27 4.53 -17.02 -6.52
CA SER A 27 3.75 -17.33 -7.74
C SER A 27 3.46 -16.05 -8.50
N THR A 28 4.13 -15.89 -9.64
CA THR A 28 3.68 -15.04 -10.73
C THR A 28 2.34 -15.56 -11.24
N LYS A 29 1.24 -15.06 -10.68
CA LYS A 29 -0.09 -15.21 -11.26
C LYS A 29 -0.43 -13.90 -11.94
N VAL A 30 -0.30 -13.89 -13.26
CA VAL A 30 -0.83 -12.83 -14.13
C VAL A 30 -2.34 -12.81 -13.90
N LEU A 31 -2.84 -11.79 -13.22
CA LEU A 31 -4.28 -11.60 -13.05
C LEU A 31 -4.81 -10.93 -14.32
N GLU A 32 -5.36 -11.78 -15.18
CA GLU A 32 -6.11 -11.46 -16.38
C GLU A 32 -7.31 -10.56 -16.02
N LYS A 33 -7.49 -9.52 -16.83
CA LYS A 33 -8.16 -8.27 -16.49
C LYS A 33 -9.64 -8.31 -16.90
N ASP A 34 -10.36 -9.35 -16.47
CA ASP A 34 -11.78 -9.51 -16.81
C ASP A 34 -12.69 -9.14 -15.62
N GLY A 35 -13.32 -7.97 -15.73
CA GLY A 35 -14.61 -7.72 -15.08
C GLY A 35 -14.66 -7.34 -13.59
N MET A 36 -13.54 -7.12 -12.90
CA MET A 36 -13.56 -6.49 -11.57
C MET A 36 -13.43 -4.98 -11.71
N GLU A 37 -14.47 -4.22 -11.34
CA GLU A 37 -14.34 -2.76 -11.19
C GLU A 37 -13.09 -2.47 -10.37
N LYS A 38 -12.14 -1.69 -10.92
CA LYS A 38 -10.98 -1.22 -10.16
C LYS A 38 -11.50 -0.40 -8.97
N ARG A 39 -11.65 -1.03 -7.81
CA ARG A 39 -11.99 -0.32 -6.57
C ARG A 39 -10.74 0.44 -6.14
N LYS A 40 -10.76 1.74 -6.39
CA LYS A 40 -9.71 2.65 -5.93
C LYS A 40 -9.60 2.57 -4.41
N LEU A 41 -8.37 2.50 -3.89
CA LEU A 41 -8.12 2.57 -2.45
C LEU A 41 -8.64 3.91 -1.92
N HIS A 42 -9.21 3.91 -0.73
CA HIS A 42 -9.73 5.11 -0.08
C HIS A 42 -9.32 5.12 1.38
N GLY A 43 -9.42 6.27 2.05
CA GLY A 43 -8.99 6.42 3.45
C GLY A 43 -7.81 7.37 3.57
N ILE A 44 -7.00 7.21 4.61
CA ILE A 44 -5.83 8.06 4.89
C ILE A 44 -4.55 7.23 4.86
N ILE A 45 -3.40 7.88 4.71
CA ILE A 45 -2.11 7.22 4.92
C ILE A 45 -1.92 7.04 6.44
N PRO A 46 -1.78 5.80 6.96
CA PRO A 46 -1.62 5.57 8.39
C PRO A 46 -0.21 5.95 8.85
N ASN A 47 -0.08 6.46 10.08
CA ASN A 47 1.21 6.75 10.72
C ASN A 47 2.10 5.52 10.94
N HIS A 48 1.51 4.32 11.00
CA HIS A 48 2.23 3.05 11.06
C HIS A 48 3.01 2.73 9.77
N ILE A 49 2.96 3.57 8.74
CA ILE A 49 3.80 3.42 7.55
C ILE A 49 5.30 3.40 7.89
N SER A 50 5.68 4.06 8.98
CA SER A 50 7.04 4.03 9.56
C SER A 50 7.57 2.64 9.89
N LEU A 51 6.72 1.62 10.00
CA LEU A 51 7.15 0.23 10.24
C LEU A 51 7.79 -0.42 9.01
N TYR A 52 7.60 0.15 7.82
CA TYR A 52 8.08 -0.39 6.55
C TYR A 52 9.39 0.27 6.11
N THR A 53 10.35 0.41 7.02
CA THR A 53 11.63 1.12 6.79
C THR A 53 12.48 0.53 5.65
N SER A 54 12.23 -0.71 5.24
CA SER A 54 12.91 -1.37 4.12
C SER A 54 12.30 -1.07 2.75
N LEU A 55 11.20 -0.30 2.67
CA LEU A 55 10.58 0.06 1.39
C LEU A 55 11.51 0.96 0.58
N THR A 56 11.68 0.59 -0.68
CA THR A 56 12.35 1.40 -1.71
C THR A 56 11.35 2.08 -2.65
N VAL A 57 10.14 1.55 -2.77
CA VAL A 57 9.09 2.10 -3.63
C VAL A 57 7.76 2.14 -2.87
N LEU A 58 7.14 3.32 -2.83
CA LEU A 58 5.78 3.53 -2.33
C LEU A 58 4.94 4.18 -3.42
N SER A 59 4.09 3.38 -4.07
CA SER A 59 3.15 3.86 -5.09
C SER A 59 1.72 3.70 -4.61
N LEU A 60 1.08 4.85 -4.34
CA LEU A 60 -0.33 4.96 -3.97
C LEU A 60 -1.12 5.77 -4.99
N SER A 61 -0.57 5.96 -6.20
CA SER A 61 -1.15 6.85 -7.20
C SER A 61 -2.44 6.31 -7.80
N ASP A 62 -3.27 7.22 -8.31
CA ASP A 62 -4.59 6.93 -8.92
C ASP A 62 -5.61 6.31 -7.95
N ASN A 63 -5.56 6.71 -6.68
CA ASN A 63 -6.49 6.27 -5.64
C ASN A 63 -7.42 7.41 -5.16
N LYS A 64 -8.23 7.12 -4.14
CA LYS A 64 -9.12 8.06 -3.44
C LYS A 64 -8.64 8.28 -2.00
N ILE A 65 -7.33 8.25 -1.77
CA ILE A 65 -6.74 8.53 -0.46
C ILE A 65 -6.90 10.02 -0.18
N ARG A 66 -7.29 10.38 1.04
CA ARG A 66 -7.62 11.72 1.51
C ARG A 66 -6.83 12.06 2.76
N GLY A 67 -6.92 13.32 3.20
CA GLY A 67 -6.23 13.79 4.40
C GLY A 67 -4.76 14.10 4.13
N GLU A 68 -4.00 14.25 5.21
CA GLU A 68 -2.62 14.72 5.15
C GLU A 68 -1.62 13.58 4.92
N ILE A 69 -0.43 13.93 4.44
CA ILE A 69 0.71 13.03 4.42
C ILE A 69 1.29 13.01 5.85
N PRO A 70 1.37 11.85 6.52
CA PRO A 70 1.95 11.76 7.86
C PRO A 70 3.44 12.10 7.84
N TRP A 71 3.95 12.78 8.88
CA TRP A 71 5.38 13.08 9.03
C TRP A 71 6.22 11.80 9.10
N GLU A 72 5.62 10.69 9.56
CA GLU A 72 6.20 9.36 9.59
C GLU A 72 6.67 8.84 8.22
N ILE A 73 6.23 9.47 7.11
CA ILE A 73 6.77 9.17 5.78
C ILE A 73 8.27 9.42 5.71
N GLY A 74 8.79 10.39 6.45
CA GLY A 74 10.23 10.71 6.52
C GLY A 74 11.08 9.62 7.18
N LEU A 75 10.44 8.64 7.85
CA LEU A 75 11.13 7.50 8.47
C LEU A 75 11.43 6.37 7.47
N LEU A 76 10.91 6.45 6.24
CA LEU A 76 11.18 5.51 5.16
C LEU A 76 12.53 5.80 4.50
N VAL A 77 13.61 5.78 5.27
CA VAL A 77 14.95 6.26 4.84
C VAL A 77 15.54 5.55 3.60
N ASN A 78 15.05 4.35 3.25
CA ASN A 78 15.46 3.61 2.06
C ASN A 78 14.57 3.89 0.83
N LEU A 79 13.59 4.79 0.94
CA LEU A 79 12.66 5.07 -0.14
C LEU A 79 13.35 5.82 -1.27
N GLU A 80 13.23 5.28 -2.48
CA GLU A 80 13.79 5.81 -3.72
C GLU A 80 12.71 6.34 -4.66
N ASN A 81 11.47 5.84 -4.54
CA ASN A 81 10.36 6.27 -5.38
C ASN A 81 9.10 6.47 -4.55
N LEU A 82 8.53 7.68 -4.61
CA LEU A 82 7.31 8.06 -3.94
C LEU A 82 6.29 8.60 -4.95
N HIS A 83 5.19 7.87 -5.15
CA HIS A 83 4.11 8.28 -6.04
C HIS A 83 2.80 8.38 -5.28
N LEU A 84 2.39 9.62 -4.97
CA LEU A 84 1.15 9.93 -4.26
C LEU A 84 0.12 10.67 -5.14
N ASP A 85 0.41 10.85 -6.43
CA ASP A 85 -0.41 11.66 -7.33
C ASP A 85 -1.79 11.04 -7.62
N ARG A 86 -2.70 11.86 -8.15
CA ARG A 86 -4.09 11.45 -8.46
C ARG A 86 -4.81 10.84 -7.24
N ASN A 87 -4.61 11.47 -6.09
CA ASN A 87 -5.36 11.25 -4.84
C ASN A 87 -6.09 12.54 -4.42
N GLN A 88 -6.76 12.50 -3.27
CA GLN A 88 -7.46 13.62 -2.62
C GLN A 88 -6.70 14.10 -1.38
N LEU A 89 -5.37 13.99 -1.39
CA LEU A 89 -4.51 14.44 -0.28
C LEU A 89 -4.62 15.96 -0.10
N SER A 90 -4.55 16.41 1.14
CA SER A 90 -4.69 17.80 1.58
C SER A 90 -3.65 18.14 2.64
N GLY A 91 -3.61 19.40 3.10
CA GLY A 91 -2.64 19.85 4.11
C GLY A 91 -1.26 20.19 3.52
N GLU A 92 -0.29 20.37 4.38
CA GLU A 92 1.09 20.70 3.99
C GLU A 92 1.91 19.44 3.68
N ILE A 93 2.93 19.60 2.83
CA ILE A 93 3.94 18.57 2.63
C ILE A 93 4.82 18.53 3.90
N PRO A 94 4.92 17.40 4.62
CA PRO A 94 5.75 17.30 5.82
C PRO A 94 7.19 17.64 5.51
N ARG A 95 7.81 18.47 6.36
CA ARG A 95 9.23 18.82 6.22
C ARG A 95 10.13 17.58 6.32
N ASP A 96 9.67 16.56 7.02
CA ASP A 96 10.32 15.26 7.19
C ASP A 96 10.50 14.50 5.87
N ILE A 97 9.82 14.88 4.77
CA ILE A 97 10.17 14.38 3.44
C ILE A 97 11.65 14.67 3.10
N GLY A 98 12.24 15.73 3.65
CA GLY A 98 13.67 16.03 3.50
C GLY A 98 14.61 15.01 4.15
N LEU A 99 14.10 14.08 4.97
CA LEU A 99 14.88 12.97 5.54
C LEU A 99 15.01 11.78 4.57
N LEU A 100 14.24 11.76 3.48
CA LEU A 100 14.28 10.74 2.45
C LEU A 100 15.48 10.97 1.53
N VAL A 101 16.68 10.66 2.03
CA VAL A 101 17.95 10.95 1.35
C VAL A 101 18.15 10.21 0.02
N ASN A 102 17.36 9.16 -0.23
CA ASN A 102 17.44 8.32 -1.42
C ASN A 102 16.34 8.63 -2.45
N LEU A 103 15.42 9.56 -2.14
CA LEU A 103 14.27 9.93 -2.98
C LEU A 103 14.66 10.95 -4.07
#